data_AF-A0A0F9T4B9-F1
#
_entry.id   AF-A0A0F9T4B9-F1
#
_cell.length_a   1.000
_cell.length_b   1.000
_cell.length_c   1.000
_cell.angle_alpha   90.00
_cell.angle_beta   90.00
_cell.angle_gamma   90.00
#
_symmetry.space_group_name_H-M   'P 1'
#
loop_
_entity.id
_entity.type
_entity.pdbx_description
1 polymer ?
#
loop_
_entity_poly.entity_id
_entity_poly.type
_entity_poly.pdbx_seq_one_letter_code
_entity_poly.pdbx_strand_id
1 'polypeptide(L)'
;MKLLVDIGNSRIKWTTLDSGRFTESHSFDRKKTGIKTAFTNEWKELTDIDSVFVSNVGGDKIAEHLTDWSEKKWQITPKFISSEQKRFGVTNAYQQADKLGVDRWLALIAARQHARQATCIIDCGTAITIDVVTKYGAHQGGMILPGITLMRHALTSNTSNLTDVIEEKEFKTLAVNTQSAVQCGTLYMVTASLERIVDDLNEQFNNRIRFIITGGDAELVMPLLPSFIAHYPDIVLKGLGYYARQGDRQPRKPEAVEEKKAVETTQGADDKIAAEKPKAVEETKAVEEPKAVEETKAVEETKAVEETKAVEETK
;
A
#
# COMPACT_ATOMS: atom_id res chain seq x y z
N MET A 1 20.14 10.31 -16.74
CA MET A 1 18.83 9.66 -16.48
C MET A 1 18.82 8.99 -15.11
N LYS A 2 17.65 8.90 -14.46
CA LYS A 2 17.50 8.20 -13.16
C LYS A 2 16.69 6.94 -13.32
N LEU A 3 17.19 5.79 -12.87
CA LEU A 3 16.44 4.54 -12.85
C LEU A 3 15.64 4.44 -11.54
N LEU A 4 14.34 4.18 -11.65
CA LEU A 4 13.45 3.94 -10.52
C LEU A 4 13.03 2.47 -10.52
N VAL A 5 13.30 1.76 -9.44
CA VAL A 5 13.06 0.32 -9.33
C VAL A 5 12.17 0.05 -8.12
N ASP A 6 11.09 -0.69 -8.33
CA ASP A 6 10.22 -1.20 -7.28
C ASP A 6 10.34 -2.73 -7.22
N ILE A 7 10.96 -3.22 -6.14
CA ILE A 7 11.24 -4.63 -5.90
C ILE A 7 10.19 -5.18 -4.95
N GLY A 8 9.14 -5.76 -5.54
CA GLY A 8 8.09 -6.48 -4.83
C GLY A 8 8.46 -7.93 -4.51
N ASN A 9 7.50 -8.64 -3.90
CA ASN A 9 7.64 -10.07 -3.54
C ASN A 9 7.62 -11.03 -4.73
N SER A 10 6.89 -10.70 -5.79
CA SER A 10 6.75 -11.57 -6.96
C SER A 10 7.30 -10.94 -8.24
N ARG A 11 7.36 -9.61 -8.32
CA ARG A 11 7.67 -8.86 -9.53
C ARG A 11 8.57 -7.67 -9.22
N ILE A 12 9.39 -7.29 -10.19
CA ILE A 12 10.14 -6.04 -10.20
C ILE A 12 9.52 -5.13 -11.26
N LYS A 13 9.10 -3.93 -10.87
CA LYS A 13 8.66 -2.87 -11.78
C LYS A 13 9.76 -1.81 -11.88
N TRP A 14 9.91 -1.21 -13.04
CA TRP A 14 10.89 -0.13 -13.21
C TRP A 14 10.47 0.86 -14.28
N THR A 15 11.00 2.07 -14.18
CA THR A 15 10.87 3.12 -15.20
C THR A 15 12.11 4.02 -15.09
N THR A 16 12.33 4.86 -16.09
CA THR A 16 13.35 5.91 -16.00
C THR A 16 12.72 7.28 -15.89
N LEU A 17 13.41 8.16 -15.16
CA LEU A 17 13.09 9.57 -15.08
C LEU A 17 14.19 10.34 -15.81
N ASP A 18 13.86 10.88 -16.97
CA ASP A 18 14.75 11.70 -17.78
C ASP A 18 14.22 13.14 -17.86
N SER A 19 15.06 14.10 -17.49
CA SER A 19 14.72 15.53 -17.54
C SER A 19 13.37 15.86 -16.89
N GLY A 20 13.03 15.15 -15.80
CA GLY A 20 11.78 15.29 -15.05
C GLY A 20 10.56 14.55 -15.61
N ARG A 21 10.70 13.84 -16.75
CA ARG A 21 9.64 13.05 -17.41
C ARG A 21 9.86 11.55 -17.20
N PHE A 22 8.79 10.82 -16.94
CA PHE A 22 8.84 9.36 -16.85
C PHE A 22 8.82 8.77 -18.25
N THR A 23 9.58 7.69 -18.47
CA THR A 23 9.39 6.80 -19.62
C THR A 23 8.24 5.84 -19.35
N GLU A 24 7.93 4.98 -20.33
CA GLU A 24 7.07 3.82 -20.09
C GLU A 24 7.61 2.99 -18.91
N SER A 25 6.69 2.40 -18.17
CA SER A 25 7.01 1.46 -17.11
C SER A 25 7.11 0.05 -17.65
N HIS A 26 8.09 -0.69 -17.17
CA HIS A 26 8.32 -2.08 -17.51
C HIS A 26 8.27 -2.93 -16.25
N SER A 27 8.08 -4.23 -16.42
CA SER A 27 8.09 -5.16 -15.30
C SER A 27 8.49 -6.55 -15.71
N PHE A 28 9.11 -7.29 -14.80
CA PHE A 28 9.51 -8.68 -15.00
C PHE A 28 9.41 -9.46 -13.69
N ASP A 29 9.21 -10.77 -13.80
CA ASP A 29 9.03 -11.64 -12.63
C ASP A 29 10.33 -11.81 -11.85
N ARG A 30 10.20 -11.76 -10.52
CA ARG A 30 11.32 -11.94 -9.60
C ARG A 30 11.62 -13.43 -9.43
N LYS A 31 12.53 -13.94 -10.25
CA LYS A 31 12.98 -15.34 -10.18
C LYS A 31 13.93 -15.55 -8.98
N LYS A 32 13.84 -16.72 -8.33
CA LYS A 32 14.77 -17.13 -7.26
C LYS A 32 16.21 -17.28 -7.75
N THR A 33 16.39 -17.60 -9.04
CA THR A 33 17.69 -17.78 -9.70
C THR A 33 17.78 -16.90 -10.95
N GLY A 34 19.01 -16.55 -11.36
CA GLY A 34 19.25 -15.80 -12.60
C GLY A 34 18.87 -14.31 -12.55
N ILE A 35 18.70 -13.72 -11.37
CA ILE A 35 18.21 -12.35 -11.24
C ILE A 35 19.17 -11.30 -11.80
N LYS A 36 20.49 -11.50 -11.65
CA LYS A 36 21.52 -10.63 -12.29
C LYS A 36 21.47 -10.70 -13.82
N THR A 37 21.09 -11.85 -14.38
CA THR A 37 20.86 -12.00 -15.83
C THR A 37 19.60 -11.27 -16.25
N ALA A 38 18.53 -11.32 -15.45
CA ALA A 38 17.32 -10.54 -15.70
C ALA A 38 17.62 -9.03 -15.73
N PHE A 39 18.35 -8.50 -14.75
CA PHE A 39 18.80 -7.09 -14.77
C PHE A 39 19.55 -6.74 -16.05
N THR A 40 20.46 -7.61 -16.48
CA THR A 40 21.21 -7.42 -17.72
C THR A 40 20.30 -7.35 -18.94
N ASN A 41 19.33 -8.28 -19.05
CA ASN A 41 18.42 -8.32 -20.19
C ASN A 41 17.45 -7.14 -20.24
N GLU A 42 16.97 -6.71 -19.08
CA GLU A 42 16.00 -5.62 -18.95
C GLU A 42 16.64 -4.25 -19.16
N TRP A 43 17.89 -4.08 -18.72
CA TRP A 43 18.56 -2.77 -18.68
C TRP A 43 19.74 -2.66 -19.65
N LYS A 44 19.90 -3.60 -20.60
CA LYS A 44 21.00 -3.59 -21.58
C LYS A 44 21.02 -2.35 -22.48
N GLU A 45 19.84 -1.82 -22.82
CA GLU A 45 19.70 -0.65 -23.71
C GLU A 45 19.71 0.68 -22.95
N LEU A 46 19.73 0.65 -21.61
CA LEU A 46 19.78 1.87 -20.81
C LEU A 46 21.20 2.44 -20.81
N THR A 47 21.34 3.65 -21.34
CA THR A 47 22.57 4.45 -21.30
C THR A 47 22.38 5.66 -20.38
N ASP A 48 23.50 6.28 -19.98
CA ASP A 48 23.48 7.56 -19.25
C ASP A 48 22.63 7.52 -17.96
N ILE A 49 22.72 6.43 -17.20
CA ILE A 49 22.14 6.34 -15.86
C ILE A 49 23.08 7.06 -14.89
N ASP A 50 22.57 8.06 -14.16
CA ASP A 50 23.33 8.85 -13.18
C ASP A 50 22.96 8.50 -11.74
N SER A 51 21.80 7.87 -11.53
CA SER A 51 21.38 7.41 -10.20
C SER A 51 20.31 6.32 -10.28
N VAL A 52 20.28 5.45 -9.26
CA VAL A 52 19.28 4.39 -9.10
C VAL A 52 18.55 4.59 -7.77
N PHE A 53 17.22 4.67 -7.80
CA PHE A 53 16.36 4.79 -6.61
C PHE A 53 15.50 3.55 -6.48
N VAL A 54 15.45 2.97 -5.28
CA VAL A 54 14.88 1.65 -5.07
C VAL A 54 13.84 1.65 -3.95
N SER A 55 12.64 1.15 -4.26
CA SER A 55 11.67 0.62 -3.30
C SER A 55 11.95 -0.88 -3.17
N ASN A 56 12.10 -1.39 -1.95
CA ASN A 56 12.38 -2.81 -1.75
C ASN A 56 11.59 -3.37 -0.55
N VAL A 57 10.62 -4.22 -0.86
CA VAL A 57 9.95 -5.10 0.11
C VAL A 57 10.30 -6.57 -0.15
N GLY A 58 11.24 -6.83 -1.05
CA GLY A 58 11.61 -8.14 -1.53
C GLY A 58 12.71 -8.85 -0.75
N GLY A 59 13.35 -8.16 0.20
CA GLY A 59 14.38 -8.68 1.11
C GLY A 59 15.81 -8.27 0.73
N ASP A 60 16.76 -8.60 1.59
CA ASP A 60 18.13 -8.08 1.50
C ASP A 60 18.95 -8.71 0.38
N LYS A 61 18.76 -10.01 0.10
CA LYS A 61 19.50 -10.72 -0.97
C LYS A 61 19.32 -10.09 -2.34
N ILE A 62 18.11 -9.60 -2.64
CA ILE A 62 17.85 -8.93 -3.93
C ILE A 62 18.44 -7.52 -3.97
N ALA A 63 18.47 -6.82 -2.82
CA ALA A 63 19.16 -5.55 -2.70
C ALA A 63 20.67 -5.72 -2.94
N GLU A 64 21.31 -6.70 -2.32
CA GLU A 64 22.72 -7.04 -2.53
C GLU A 64 23.01 -7.34 -4.01
N HIS A 65 22.20 -8.19 -4.64
CA HIS A 65 22.36 -8.50 -6.05
C HIS A 65 22.21 -7.28 -6.98
N LEU A 66 21.28 -6.38 -6.67
CA LEU A 66 21.09 -5.14 -7.44
C LEU A 66 22.26 -4.18 -7.23
N THR A 67 22.74 -4.03 -6.00
CA THR A 67 23.90 -3.20 -5.67
C THR A 67 25.14 -3.67 -6.42
N ASP A 68 25.50 -4.96 -6.30
CA ASP A 68 26.63 -5.55 -7.01
C ASP A 68 26.54 -5.32 -8.53
N TRP A 69 25.35 -5.53 -9.09
CA TRP A 69 25.13 -5.42 -10.53
C TRP A 69 25.27 -3.96 -10.98
N SER A 70 24.65 -3.03 -10.25
CA SER A 70 24.65 -1.59 -10.55
C SER A 70 26.05 -0.99 -10.42
N GLU A 71 26.81 -1.36 -9.39
CA GLU A 71 28.19 -0.91 -9.20
C GLU A 71 29.11 -1.46 -10.29
N LYS A 72 28.96 -2.73 -10.68
CA LYS A 72 29.76 -3.32 -11.75
C LYS A 72 29.44 -2.71 -13.13
N LYS A 73 28.16 -2.46 -13.42
CA LYS A 73 27.70 -2.01 -14.75
C LYS A 73 27.79 -0.50 -14.93
N TRP A 74 27.43 0.27 -13.90
CA TRP A 74 27.29 1.72 -13.97
C TRP A 74 28.15 2.48 -12.95
N GLN A 75 28.87 1.78 -12.05
CA GLN A 75 29.64 2.41 -10.95
C GLN A 75 28.75 3.29 -10.04
N ILE A 76 27.49 2.88 -9.88
CA ILE A 76 26.48 3.58 -9.09
C ILE A 76 25.98 2.67 -7.97
N THR A 77 26.07 3.15 -6.73
CA THR A 77 25.43 2.53 -5.58
C THR A 77 23.94 2.92 -5.55
N PRO A 78 22.99 1.96 -5.58
CA PRO A 78 21.57 2.27 -5.52
C PRO A 78 21.14 2.89 -4.19
N LYS A 79 20.22 3.86 -4.26
CA LYS A 79 19.63 4.50 -3.09
C LYS A 79 18.31 3.81 -2.72
N PHE A 80 18.35 3.00 -1.68
CA PHE A 80 17.16 2.38 -1.10
C PHE A 80 16.39 3.38 -0.26
N ILE A 81 15.10 3.53 -0.56
CA ILE A 81 14.19 4.40 0.20
C ILE A 81 13.60 3.61 1.37
N SER A 82 13.37 4.30 2.48
CA SER A 82 12.66 3.78 3.64
C SER A 82 11.45 4.66 3.95
N SER A 83 10.49 4.08 4.66
CA SER A 83 9.33 4.80 5.18
C SER A 83 9.76 5.78 6.26
N GLU A 84 9.18 6.98 6.25
CA GLU A 84 9.56 8.08 7.14
C GLU A 84 8.35 8.57 7.93
N GLN A 85 8.58 9.19 9.10
CA GLN A 85 7.46 9.69 9.92
C GLN A 85 6.66 10.77 9.18
N LYS A 86 7.34 11.66 8.45
CA LYS A 86 6.69 12.73 7.69
C LYS A 86 7.56 13.20 6.53
N ARG A 87 7.07 13.07 5.29
CA ARG A 87 7.70 13.63 4.08
C ARG A 87 6.70 13.91 2.99
N PHE A 88 7.07 14.80 2.07
CA PHE A 88 6.29 15.11 0.86
C PHE A 88 4.81 15.40 1.18
N GLY A 89 4.56 16.09 2.30
CA GLY A 89 3.21 16.42 2.75
C GLY A 89 2.38 15.22 3.20
N VAL A 90 2.98 14.07 3.49
CA VAL A 90 2.36 12.89 4.11
C VAL A 90 2.94 12.70 5.52
N THR A 91 2.09 12.37 6.48
CA THR A 91 2.46 11.95 7.86
C THR A 91 2.05 10.50 8.04
N ASN A 92 2.99 9.66 8.44
CA ASN A 92 2.77 8.23 8.66
C ASN A 92 1.98 8.00 9.96
N ALA A 93 1.00 7.11 9.92
CA ALA A 93 0.17 6.72 11.06
C ALA A 93 0.85 5.68 11.96
N TYR A 94 1.84 4.94 11.45
CA TYR A 94 2.55 3.95 12.24
C TYR A 94 3.40 4.64 13.31
N GLN A 95 3.38 4.10 14.53
CA GLN A 95 4.24 4.58 15.63
C GLN A 95 5.73 4.41 15.28
N GLN A 96 6.06 3.28 14.63
CA GLN A 96 7.37 3.01 14.06
C GLN A 96 7.26 3.10 12.54
N ALA A 97 7.61 4.26 11.98
CA ALA A 97 7.40 4.55 10.56
C ALA A 97 8.10 3.55 9.63
N ASP A 98 9.26 3.02 10.03
CA ASP A 98 10.04 2.01 9.30
C ASP A 98 9.33 0.67 9.14
N LYS A 99 8.29 0.39 9.95
CA LYS A 99 7.47 -0.82 9.85
C LYS A 99 6.41 -0.75 8.76
N LEU A 100 6.11 0.44 8.23
CA LEU A 100 5.27 0.56 7.04
C LEU A 100 6.07 0.13 5.81
N GLY A 101 5.53 -0.76 5.00
CA GLY A 101 6.12 -1.13 3.71
C GLY A 101 6.43 0.12 2.87
N VAL A 102 7.64 0.19 2.30
CA VAL A 102 8.09 1.37 1.55
C VAL A 102 7.26 1.58 0.27
N ASP A 103 6.77 0.50 -0.33
CA ASP A 103 5.82 0.52 -1.44
C ASP A 103 4.53 1.28 -1.07
N ARG A 104 3.91 0.93 0.07
CA ARG A 104 2.73 1.60 0.62
C ARG A 104 3.00 3.07 0.94
N TRP A 105 4.16 3.35 1.54
CA TRP A 105 4.60 4.72 1.82
C TRP A 105 4.72 5.58 0.55
N LEU A 106 5.33 5.04 -0.50
CA LEU A 106 5.52 5.73 -1.77
C LEU A 106 4.19 5.92 -2.50
N ALA A 107 3.27 4.95 -2.41
CA ALA A 107 1.92 5.08 -2.94
C ALA A 107 1.13 6.20 -2.25
N LEU A 108 1.21 6.30 -0.92
CA LEU A 108 0.64 7.41 -0.14
C LEU A 108 1.18 8.77 -0.59
N ILE A 109 2.50 8.88 -0.79
CA ILE A 109 3.15 10.10 -1.31
C ILE A 109 2.60 10.44 -2.69
N ALA A 110 2.60 9.49 -3.62
CA ALA A 110 2.14 9.73 -4.98
C ALA A 110 0.65 10.13 -5.02
N ALA A 111 -0.20 9.46 -4.25
CA ALA A 111 -1.61 9.80 -4.11
C ALA A 111 -1.81 11.23 -3.60
N ARG A 112 -1.07 11.61 -2.56
CA ARG A 112 -1.13 12.94 -1.94
C ARG A 112 -0.67 14.06 -2.87
N GLN A 113 0.35 13.79 -3.68
CA GLN A 113 0.89 14.76 -4.64
C GLN A 113 0.02 14.88 -5.89
N HIS A 114 -0.63 13.79 -6.30
CA HIS A 114 -1.53 13.79 -7.43
C HIS A 114 -2.82 14.59 -7.15
N ALA A 115 -3.40 14.46 -5.96
CA ALA A 115 -4.59 15.22 -5.57
C ALA A 115 -4.56 15.62 -4.08
N ARG A 116 -4.96 16.85 -3.75
CA ARG A 116 -5.16 17.31 -2.36
C ARG A 116 -6.53 16.90 -1.82
N GLN A 117 -6.91 15.64 -2.02
CA GLN A 117 -8.17 15.04 -1.62
C GLN A 117 -7.89 13.79 -0.78
N ALA A 118 -8.81 13.41 0.10
CA ALA A 118 -8.73 12.09 0.72
C ALA A 118 -8.69 11.01 -0.37
N THR A 119 -7.74 10.10 -0.29
CA THR A 119 -7.55 9.04 -1.28
C THR A 119 -7.34 7.72 -0.56
N CYS A 120 -8.12 6.71 -0.94
CA CYS A 120 -7.91 5.31 -0.64
C CYS A 120 -7.12 4.67 -1.79
N ILE A 121 -6.00 4.04 -1.46
CA ILE A 121 -5.14 3.30 -2.38
C ILE A 121 -5.36 1.83 -2.14
N ILE A 122 -5.76 1.10 -3.19
CA ILE A 122 -5.94 -0.35 -3.20
C ILE A 122 -4.85 -0.95 -4.10
N ASP A 123 -3.87 -1.64 -3.52
CA ASP A 123 -2.84 -2.36 -4.29
C ASP A 123 -3.18 -3.85 -4.33
N CYS A 124 -3.58 -4.34 -5.51
CA CYS A 124 -3.88 -5.74 -5.77
C CYS A 124 -2.63 -6.47 -6.29
N GLY A 125 -1.75 -6.89 -5.38
CA GLY A 125 -0.56 -7.68 -5.69
C GLY A 125 -0.54 -9.04 -5.00
N THR A 126 0.66 -9.52 -4.64
CA THR A 126 0.84 -10.78 -3.86
C THR A 126 0.00 -10.78 -2.59
N ALA A 127 -0.08 -9.63 -1.92
CA ALA A 127 -1.09 -9.29 -0.93
C ALA A 127 -1.92 -8.14 -1.50
N ILE A 128 -3.17 -8.04 -1.06
CA ILE A 128 -3.98 -6.84 -1.30
C ILE A 128 -3.74 -5.89 -0.13
N THR A 129 -3.31 -4.66 -0.40
CA THR A 129 -3.14 -3.63 0.63
C THR A 129 -4.08 -2.47 0.39
N ILE A 130 -4.58 -1.90 1.47
CA ILE A 130 -5.50 -0.76 1.45
C ILE A 130 -4.92 0.29 2.37
N ASP A 131 -4.71 1.49 1.89
CA ASP A 131 -4.17 2.61 2.67
C ASP A 131 -4.96 3.87 2.39
N VAL A 132 -5.22 4.68 3.44
CA VAL A 132 -5.94 5.95 3.29
C VAL A 132 -5.06 7.12 3.67
N VAL A 133 -4.95 8.11 2.77
CA VAL A 133 -4.37 9.43 3.06
C VAL A 133 -5.45 10.49 3.00
N THR A 134 -5.57 11.31 4.04
CA THR A 134 -6.54 12.42 4.07
C THR A 134 -6.11 13.58 3.16
N LYS A 135 -7.03 14.52 2.90
CA LYS A 135 -6.72 15.76 2.15
C LYS A 135 -5.59 16.60 2.77
N TYR A 136 -5.34 16.43 4.08
CA TYR A 136 -4.26 17.10 4.80
C TYR A 136 -2.94 16.33 4.76
N GLY A 137 -2.93 15.10 4.23
CA GLY A 137 -1.75 14.24 4.18
C GLY A 137 -1.57 13.35 5.40
N ALA A 138 -2.55 13.25 6.29
CA ALA A 138 -2.48 12.26 7.37
C ALA A 138 -2.80 10.87 6.80
N HIS A 139 -1.87 9.92 6.90
CA HIS A 139 -2.15 8.50 6.75
C HIS A 139 -3.14 8.09 7.86
N GLN A 140 -4.13 7.25 7.56
CA GLN A 140 -5.13 6.77 8.54
C GLN A 140 -4.95 5.29 8.91
N GLY A 141 -3.81 4.70 8.53
CA GLY A 141 -3.64 3.25 8.57
C GLY A 141 -4.26 2.59 7.35
N GLY A 142 -4.43 1.27 7.46
CA GLY A 142 -4.78 0.44 6.33
C GLY A 142 -5.05 -1.02 6.69
N MET A 143 -5.35 -1.82 5.67
CA MET A 143 -5.59 -3.25 5.77
C MET A 143 -4.60 -4.02 4.89
N ILE A 144 -4.29 -5.26 5.29
CA ILE A 144 -3.54 -6.21 4.48
C ILE A 144 -4.38 -7.49 4.39
N LEU A 145 -4.71 -7.88 3.17
CA LEU A 145 -5.51 -9.04 2.83
C LEU A 145 -4.64 -9.99 1.99
N PRO A 146 -4.90 -11.31 2.02
CA PRO A 146 -4.22 -12.22 1.10
C PRO A 146 -4.63 -11.91 -0.35
N GLY A 147 -3.66 -11.87 -1.27
CA GLY A 147 -3.93 -11.70 -2.70
C GLY A 147 -4.58 -12.95 -3.31
N ILE A 148 -5.14 -12.82 -4.51
CA ILE A 148 -5.88 -13.90 -5.18
C ILE A 148 -5.00 -15.14 -5.34
N THR A 149 -3.78 -14.95 -5.88
CA THR A 149 -2.83 -16.04 -6.08
C THR A 149 -2.42 -16.70 -4.76
N LEU A 150 -2.25 -15.92 -3.69
CA LEU A 150 -1.89 -16.45 -2.38
C LEU A 150 -3.02 -17.30 -1.78
N MET A 151 -4.27 -16.84 -1.86
CA MET A 151 -5.42 -17.62 -1.39
C MET A 151 -5.58 -18.92 -2.17
N ARG A 152 -5.44 -18.86 -3.50
CA ARG A 152 -5.50 -20.05 -4.36
C ARG A 152 -4.41 -21.04 -3.98
N HIS A 153 -3.17 -20.57 -3.83
CA HIS A 153 -2.06 -21.42 -3.41
C HIS A 153 -2.30 -22.05 -2.03
N ALA A 154 -2.84 -21.30 -1.06
CA ALA A 154 -3.14 -21.83 0.26
C ALA A 154 -4.17 -22.96 0.24
N LEU A 155 -5.13 -22.91 -0.70
CA LEU A 155 -6.13 -23.96 -0.90
C LEU A 155 -5.55 -25.16 -1.66
N THR A 156 -4.64 -24.94 -2.62
CA THR A 156 -4.13 -26.00 -3.49
C THR A 156 -2.87 -26.70 -2.98
N SER A 157 -2.07 -26.06 -2.12
CA SER A 157 -0.76 -26.59 -1.69
C SER A 157 -0.82 -27.91 -0.93
N ASN A 158 -1.99 -28.29 -0.41
CA ASN A 158 -2.23 -29.55 0.29
C ASN A 158 -3.18 -30.49 -0.47
N THR A 159 -3.51 -30.18 -1.72
CA THR A 159 -4.44 -30.98 -2.53
C THR A 159 -3.76 -31.48 -3.80
N SER A 160 -3.58 -32.79 -3.92
CA SER A 160 -2.82 -33.45 -5.00
C SER A 160 -3.43 -33.35 -6.40
N ASN A 161 -4.63 -32.77 -6.57
CA ASN A 161 -5.41 -32.85 -7.81
C ASN A 161 -5.78 -31.48 -8.45
N LEU A 162 -5.23 -30.36 -7.98
CA LEU A 162 -5.57 -29.00 -8.47
C LEU A 162 -4.44 -28.37 -9.31
N THR A 163 -3.86 -29.14 -10.22
CA THR A 163 -2.68 -28.73 -11.02
C THR A 163 -2.99 -28.11 -12.38
N ASP A 164 -4.19 -28.24 -12.91
CA ASP A 164 -4.52 -27.64 -14.20
C ASP A 164 -5.08 -26.23 -14.00
N VAL A 165 -4.75 -25.28 -14.89
CA VAL A 165 -5.30 -23.92 -14.88
C VAL A 165 -6.34 -23.84 -15.98
N ILE A 166 -7.62 -23.90 -15.63
CA ILE A 166 -8.72 -23.52 -16.51
C ILE A 166 -8.82 -22.01 -16.42
N GLU A 167 -8.51 -21.30 -17.50
CA GLU A 167 -8.86 -19.90 -17.66
C GLU A 167 -10.35 -19.81 -17.98
N GLU A 168 -11.22 -19.93 -16.98
CA GLU A 168 -12.62 -19.55 -17.17
C GLU A 168 -12.68 -18.02 -17.33
N LYS A 169 -13.03 -17.58 -18.55
CA LYS A 169 -13.12 -16.16 -18.93
C LYS A 169 -14.30 -15.43 -18.30
N GLU A 170 -15.28 -16.15 -17.77
CA GLU A 170 -16.51 -15.59 -17.20
C GLU A 170 -16.58 -15.81 -15.70
N PHE A 171 -16.77 -14.73 -14.96
CA PHE A 171 -17.02 -14.81 -13.53
C PHE A 171 -18.42 -15.40 -13.26
N LYS A 172 -18.47 -16.50 -12.50
CA LYS A 172 -19.70 -17.13 -12.03
C LYS A 172 -19.68 -17.20 -10.51
N THR A 173 -20.78 -16.84 -9.86
CA THR A 173 -20.86 -16.86 -8.39
C THR A 173 -20.71 -18.27 -7.82
N LEU A 174 -21.37 -19.26 -8.45
CA LEU A 174 -21.33 -20.66 -8.03
C LEU A 174 -20.74 -21.52 -9.14
N ALA A 175 -19.84 -22.41 -8.76
CA ALA A 175 -19.17 -23.34 -9.66
C ALA A 175 -19.60 -24.79 -9.40
N VAL A 176 -19.44 -25.64 -10.42
CA VAL A 176 -19.82 -27.05 -10.39
C VAL A 176 -18.62 -28.02 -10.41
N ASN A 177 -17.41 -27.49 -10.21
CA ASN A 177 -16.20 -28.29 -10.01
C ASN A 177 -15.26 -27.57 -9.02
N THR A 178 -14.40 -28.33 -8.35
CA THR A 178 -13.52 -27.84 -7.28
C THR A 178 -12.63 -26.69 -7.72
N GLN A 179 -12.07 -26.78 -8.92
CA GLN A 179 -11.15 -25.76 -9.44
C GLN A 179 -11.86 -24.43 -9.67
N SER A 180 -12.96 -24.43 -10.41
CA SER A 180 -13.75 -23.23 -10.67
C SER A 180 -14.34 -22.69 -9.35
N ALA A 181 -14.65 -23.55 -8.36
CA ALA A 181 -15.09 -23.14 -7.02
C ALA A 181 -14.00 -22.38 -6.25
N VAL A 182 -12.74 -22.83 -6.32
CA VAL A 182 -11.61 -22.09 -5.76
C VAL A 182 -11.41 -20.76 -6.50
N GLN A 183 -11.48 -20.76 -7.83
CA GLN A 183 -11.31 -19.54 -8.62
C GLN A 183 -12.39 -18.50 -8.36
N CYS A 184 -13.67 -18.88 -8.39
CA CYS A 184 -14.79 -17.97 -8.15
C CYS A 184 -14.86 -17.54 -6.69
N GLY A 185 -14.65 -18.45 -5.73
CA GLY A 185 -14.68 -18.12 -4.31
C GLY A 185 -13.59 -17.12 -3.92
N THR A 186 -12.36 -17.29 -4.42
CA THR A 186 -11.27 -16.35 -4.15
C THR A 186 -11.49 -14.99 -4.80
N LEU A 187 -12.04 -14.95 -6.02
CA LEU A 187 -12.34 -13.68 -6.69
C LEU A 187 -13.53 -12.96 -6.04
N TYR A 188 -14.61 -13.70 -5.71
CA TYR A 188 -15.79 -13.18 -5.02
C TYR A 188 -15.43 -12.60 -3.64
N MET A 189 -14.54 -13.27 -2.89
CA MET A 189 -14.06 -12.77 -1.61
C MET A 189 -13.36 -11.42 -1.75
N VAL A 190 -12.49 -11.26 -2.75
CA VAL A 190 -11.79 -9.99 -2.99
C VAL A 190 -12.78 -8.90 -3.40
N THR A 191 -13.63 -9.16 -4.40
CA THR A 191 -14.56 -8.14 -4.91
C THR A 191 -15.55 -7.71 -3.83
N ALA A 192 -16.18 -8.64 -3.12
CA ALA A 192 -17.13 -8.32 -2.06
C ALA A 192 -16.47 -7.57 -0.89
N SER A 193 -15.21 -7.92 -0.54
CA SER A 193 -14.46 -7.20 0.50
C SER A 193 -14.15 -5.77 0.04
N LEU A 194 -13.69 -5.59 -1.19
CA LEU A 194 -13.35 -4.26 -1.72
C LEU A 194 -14.59 -3.38 -1.89
N GLU A 195 -15.71 -3.92 -2.38
CA GLU A 195 -17.00 -3.21 -2.44
C GLU A 195 -17.42 -2.73 -1.07
N ARG A 196 -17.39 -3.61 -0.06
CA ARG A 196 -17.76 -3.23 1.31
C ARG A 196 -16.85 -2.14 1.88
N ILE A 197 -15.54 -2.26 1.67
CA ILE A 197 -14.57 -1.26 2.14
C ILE A 197 -14.78 0.08 1.43
N VAL A 198 -15.08 0.07 0.14
CA VAL A 198 -15.39 1.28 -0.63
C VAL A 198 -16.65 1.96 -0.08
N ASP A 199 -17.70 1.20 0.23
CA ASP A 199 -18.93 1.73 0.81
C ASP A 199 -18.70 2.31 2.21
N ASP A 200 -18.05 1.56 3.10
CA ASP A 200 -17.74 2.01 4.47
C ASP A 200 -16.87 3.30 4.45
N LEU A 201 -15.88 3.38 3.55
CA LEU A 201 -15.05 4.57 3.41
C LEU A 201 -15.78 5.74 2.75
N ASN A 202 -16.69 5.48 1.81
CA ASN A 202 -17.55 6.52 1.25
C ASN A 202 -18.40 7.16 2.36
N GLU A 203 -19.04 6.34 3.20
CA GLU A 203 -19.81 6.82 4.34
C GLU A 203 -18.93 7.62 5.31
N GLN A 204 -17.81 7.04 5.75
CA GLN A 204 -16.89 7.66 6.70
C GLN A 204 -16.36 9.03 6.22
N PHE A 205 -16.13 9.17 4.91
CA PHE A 205 -15.61 10.40 4.31
C PHE A 205 -16.70 11.28 3.68
N ASN A 206 -17.99 11.03 3.94
CA ASN A 206 -19.13 11.77 3.38
C ASN A 206 -19.05 11.91 1.85
N ASN A 207 -18.72 10.81 1.15
CA ASN A 207 -18.51 10.74 -0.29
C ASN A 207 -17.41 11.68 -0.84
N ARG A 208 -16.49 12.15 0.02
CA ARG A 208 -15.37 13.04 -0.34
C ARG A 208 -14.03 12.33 -0.34
N ILE A 209 -14.02 11.08 -0.78
CA ILE A 209 -12.82 10.25 -0.94
C ILE A 209 -12.69 9.78 -2.38
N ARG A 210 -11.46 9.73 -2.86
CA ARG A 210 -11.10 9.16 -4.17
C ARG A 210 -10.58 7.74 -3.97
N PHE A 211 -10.92 6.83 -4.86
CA PHE A 211 -10.39 5.47 -4.86
C PHE A 211 -9.46 5.27 -6.04
N ILE A 212 -8.31 4.68 -5.78
CA ILE A 212 -7.38 4.27 -6.82
C ILE A 212 -7.00 2.81 -6.63
N ILE A 213 -6.90 2.08 -7.74
CA ILE A 213 -6.45 0.70 -7.77
C ILE A 213 -5.11 0.61 -8.51
N THR A 214 -4.22 -0.25 -8.06
CA THR A 214 -2.92 -0.58 -8.67
C THR A 214 -2.62 -2.06 -8.39
N GLY A 215 -1.44 -2.53 -8.79
CA GLY A 215 -0.99 -3.90 -8.57
C GLY A 215 -1.11 -4.77 -9.81
N GLY A 216 -0.56 -5.99 -9.74
CA GLY A 216 -0.55 -6.92 -10.87
C GLY A 216 -1.91 -7.56 -11.15
N ASP A 217 -2.73 -7.74 -10.10
CA ASP A 217 -4.06 -8.35 -10.18
C ASP A 217 -5.16 -7.28 -10.38
N ALA A 218 -4.79 -6.00 -10.54
CA ALA A 218 -5.75 -4.90 -10.72
C ALA A 218 -6.65 -5.10 -11.95
N GLU A 219 -6.09 -5.53 -13.07
CA GLU A 219 -6.83 -5.73 -14.32
C GLU A 219 -7.83 -6.90 -14.24
N LEU A 220 -7.56 -7.89 -13.39
CA LEU A 220 -8.48 -8.99 -13.10
C LEU A 220 -9.67 -8.52 -12.25
N VAL A 221 -9.42 -7.63 -11.30
CA VAL A 221 -10.42 -7.22 -10.29
C VAL A 221 -11.25 -6.02 -10.75
N MET A 222 -10.64 -5.06 -11.44
CA MET A 222 -11.27 -3.79 -11.83
C MET A 222 -12.57 -3.94 -12.63
N PRO A 223 -12.73 -4.89 -13.57
CA PRO A 223 -14.00 -5.08 -14.28
C PRO A 223 -15.18 -5.48 -13.37
N LEU A 224 -14.90 -5.95 -12.16
CA LEU A 224 -15.88 -6.41 -11.18
C LEU A 224 -16.13 -5.40 -10.06
N LEU A 225 -15.53 -4.21 -10.13
CA LEU A 225 -15.65 -3.16 -9.13
C LEU A 225 -16.37 -1.92 -9.69
N PRO A 226 -16.84 -1.00 -8.83
CA PRO A 226 -17.43 0.26 -9.27
C PRO A 226 -16.52 1.04 -10.22
N SER A 227 -17.08 1.52 -11.33
CA SER A 227 -16.33 2.15 -12.42
C SER A 227 -15.65 3.48 -12.05
N PHE A 228 -15.96 4.06 -10.89
CA PHE A 228 -15.31 5.28 -10.41
C PHE A 228 -13.92 5.04 -9.78
N ILE A 229 -13.55 3.78 -9.51
CA ILE A 229 -12.23 3.44 -9.01
C ILE A 229 -11.23 3.56 -10.16
N ALA A 230 -10.27 4.47 -10.03
CA ALA A 230 -9.36 4.79 -11.11
C ALA A 230 -8.07 3.94 -11.06
N HIS A 231 -7.62 3.42 -12.20
CA HIS A 231 -6.42 2.60 -12.30
C HIS A 231 -5.14 3.44 -12.41
N TYR A 232 -4.17 3.18 -11.52
CA TYR A 232 -2.87 3.86 -11.47
C TYR A 232 -1.71 2.84 -11.32
N PRO A 233 -1.35 2.10 -12.39
CA PRO A 233 -0.43 0.95 -12.32
C PRO A 233 0.99 1.26 -11.82
N ASP A 234 1.42 2.52 -11.94
CA ASP A 234 2.78 3.00 -11.65
C ASP A 234 2.90 3.85 -10.39
N ILE A 235 1.94 3.77 -9.48
CA ILE A 235 1.87 4.72 -8.37
C ILE A 235 3.11 4.69 -7.46
N VAL A 236 3.69 3.52 -7.21
CA VAL A 236 4.91 3.37 -6.39
C VAL A 236 6.11 4.01 -7.11
N LEU A 237 6.26 3.78 -8.42
CA LEU A 237 7.30 4.41 -9.24
C LEU A 237 7.14 5.94 -9.28
N LYS A 238 5.89 6.44 -9.34
CA LYS A 238 5.58 7.86 -9.22
C LYS A 238 6.00 8.41 -7.85
N GLY A 239 5.81 7.65 -6.79
CA GLY A 239 6.30 7.94 -5.44
C GLY A 239 7.82 8.08 -5.39
N LEU A 240 8.55 7.10 -5.94
CA LEU A 240 10.02 7.13 -6.06
C LEU A 240 10.49 8.36 -6.83
N GLY A 241 9.75 8.76 -7.86
CA GLY A 241 10.05 9.95 -8.65
C GLY A 241 10.08 11.25 -7.84
N TYR A 242 9.40 11.34 -6.69
CA TYR A 242 9.50 12.50 -5.80
C TYR A 242 10.84 12.55 -5.05
N TYR A 243 11.35 11.39 -4.63
CA TYR A 243 12.70 11.28 -4.05
C TYR A 243 13.77 11.57 -5.10
N ALA A 244 13.62 11.01 -6.31
CA ALA A 244 14.59 11.18 -7.39
C ALA A 244 14.77 12.65 -7.81
N ARG A 245 13.69 13.44 -7.84
CA ARG A 245 13.73 14.88 -8.21
C ARG A 245 14.37 15.78 -7.14
N GLN A 246 14.57 15.33 -5.90
CA GLN A 246 15.19 16.17 -4.88
C GLN A 246 16.67 16.46 -5.18
N GLY A 247 17.37 15.55 -5.83
CA GLY A 247 18.77 15.75 -6.24
C GLY A 247 18.96 16.88 -7.27
N ASP A 248 17.89 17.29 -7.97
CA ASP A 248 17.95 18.35 -9.00
C ASP A 248 17.66 19.74 -8.44
N ARG A 249 17.18 19.82 -7.19
CA ARG A 249 16.92 21.11 -6.53
C ARG A 249 18.20 21.55 -5.84
N GLN A 250 18.88 22.55 -6.40
CA GLN A 250 19.88 23.29 -5.64
C GLN A 250 19.25 23.74 -4.30
N PRO A 251 19.97 23.62 -3.17
CA PRO A 251 19.45 24.09 -1.90
C PRO A 251 19.12 25.57 -2.03
N ARG A 252 17.83 25.93 -1.85
CA ARG A 252 17.47 27.32 -1.64
C ARG A 252 18.18 27.77 -0.37
N LYS A 253 19.11 28.72 -0.50
CA LYS A 253 19.62 29.47 0.65
C LYS A 253 18.39 29.97 1.43
N PRO A 254 18.35 29.82 2.76
CA PRO A 254 17.32 30.47 3.54
C PRO A 254 17.40 31.98 3.25
N GLU A 255 16.34 32.55 2.69
CA GLU A 255 16.18 34.00 2.61
C GLU A 255 16.22 34.51 4.06
N ALA A 256 17.20 35.37 4.34
CA ALA A 256 17.26 36.08 5.60
C ALA A 256 15.96 36.84 5.76
N VAL A 257 15.26 36.58 6.86
CA VAL A 257 14.14 37.42 7.29
C VAL A 257 14.76 38.77 7.65
N GLU A 258 14.63 39.77 6.77
CA GLU A 258 14.94 41.15 7.11
C GLU A 258 14.00 41.58 8.24
N GLU A 259 14.59 41.79 9.42
CA GLU A 259 13.95 42.50 10.53
C GLU A 259 13.55 43.90 10.06
N LYS A 260 12.25 44.11 9.87
CA LYS A 260 11.71 45.46 9.73
C LYS A 260 11.88 46.19 11.06
N LYS A 261 12.85 47.11 11.10
CA LYS A 261 12.97 48.10 12.18
C LYS A 261 11.67 48.88 12.31
N ALA A 262 11.16 48.91 13.53
CA ALA A 262 10.07 49.79 13.95
C ALA A 262 10.48 51.26 13.74
N VAL A 263 9.63 52.02 13.08
CA VAL A 263 9.67 53.49 13.07
C VAL A 263 8.56 53.95 14.01
N GLU A 264 8.96 54.55 15.12
CA GLU A 264 8.07 55.34 15.97
C GLU A 264 7.64 56.59 15.21
N THR A 265 6.34 56.88 15.20
CA THR A 265 5.86 58.25 15.07
C THR A 265 4.56 58.39 15.86
N THR A 266 4.58 59.35 16.78
CA THR A 266 3.53 59.75 17.71
C THR A 266 2.45 60.60 17.04
N GLN A 267 1.37 60.82 17.79
CA GLN A 267 0.15 61.62 17.54
C GLN A 267 -1.00 60.79 16.93
N GLY A 268 -2.16 60.56 17.57
CA GLY A 268 -2.82 61.23 18.68
C GLY A 268 -4.21 61.67 18.21
N ALA A 269 -5.27 60.95 18.60
CA ALA A 269 -6.64 61.45 18.74
C ALA A 269 -7.58 60.33 19.24
N ASP A 270 -8.34 60.68 20.27
CA ASP A 270 -9.41 59.92 20.92
C ASP A 270 -10.51 59.47 19.95
N ASP A 271 -11.06 58.27 20.14
CA ASP A 271 -12.43 58.17 20.66
C ASP A 271 -12.84 56.73 21.02
N LYS A 272 -13.69 56.69 22.06
CA LYS A 272 -14.18 55.54 22.81
C LYS A 272 -15.00 54.56 21.96
N ILE A 273 -14.98 53.27 22.29
CA ILE A 273 -16.17 52.41 22.52
C ILE A 273 -15.73 51.10 23.21
N ALA A 274 -16.65 50.61 24.03
CA ALA A 274 -16.52 49.74 25.19
C ALA A 274 -16.00 48.30 24.97
N ALA A 275 -15.40 47.80 26.04
CA ALA A 275 -14.99 46.42 26.25
C ALA A 275 -16.18 45.52 26.60
N GLU A 276 -16.25 44.34 25.96
CA GLU A 276 -16.93 43.17 26.50
C GLU A 276 -15.89 42.11 26.92
N LYS A 277 -15.97 41.70 28.18
CA LYS A 277 -15.16 40.64 28.79
C LYS A 277 -15.66 39.27 28.31
N PRO A 278 -14.80 38.26 28.08
CA PRO A 278 -15.26 36.88 27.98
C PRO A 278 -15.59 36.34 29.39
N LYS A 279 -16.81 35.78 29.55
CA LYS A 279 -17.20 35.02 30.74
C LYS A 279 -16.57 33.63 30.71
N ALA A 280 -16.14 33.20 31.88
CA ALA A 280 -15.56 31.91 32.21
C ALA A 280 -16.63 30.80 32.28
N VAL A 281 -16.19 29.59 31.89
CA VAL A 281 -16.41 28.27 32.49
C VAL A 281 -17.84 27.84 32.85
N GLU A 282 -18.31 26.78 32.20
CA GLU A 282 -19.19 25.78 32.82
C GLU A 282 -18.62 24.38 32.55
N GLU A 283 -18.13 23.75 33.61
CA GLU A 283 -17.95 22.30 33.72
C GLU A 283 -19.33 21.65 33.89
N THR A 284 -19.64 20.60 33.12
CA THR A 284 -20.50 19.53 33.63
C THR A 284 -20.22 18.19 32.97
N LYS A 285 -19.87 17.26 33.87
CA LYS A 285 -20.29 15.86 33.99
C LYS A 285 -19.70 14.79 33.07
N ALA A 286 -18.89 13.97 33.74
CA ALA A 286 -18.51 12.61 33.43
C ALA A 286 -19.69 11.73 33.01
N VAL A 287 -19.43 10.84 32.05
CA VAL A 287 -20.26 9.68 31.72
C VAL A 287 -19.44 8.43 32.01
N GLU A 288 -20.07 7.52 32.75
CA GLU A 288 -19.56 6.27 33.31
C GLU A 288 -19.06 5.27 32.25
N GLU A 289 -18.01 4.53 32.62
CA GLU A 289 -17.56 3.30 31.97
C GLU A 289 -18.54 2.14 32.27
N PRO A 290 -18.81 1.23 31.32
CA PRO A 290 -19.44 -0.04 31.65
C PRO A 290 -18.39 -1.06 32.13
N LYS A 291 -18.67 -1.64 33.31
CA LYS A 291 -17.94 -2.74 33.94
C LYS A 291 -17.91 -4.00 33.08
N ALA A 292 -16.78 -4.69 33.19
CA ALA A 292 -16.53 -6.05 32.73
C ALA A 292 -17.56 -7.06 33.28
N VAL A 293 -17.93 -8.04 32.46
CA VAL A 293 -18.63 -9.26 32.87
C VAL A 293 -17.68 -10.44 32.66
N GLU A 294 -17.63 -11.27 33.69
CA GLU A 294 -16.72 -12.38 33.96
C GLU A 294 -16.85 -13.58 33.02
N GLU A 295 -15.75 -14.32 32.98
CA GLU A 295 -15.54 -15.66 32.45
C GLU A 295 -16.52 -16.70 33.01
N THR A 296 -17.00 -17.61 32.16
CA THR A 296 -17.51 -18.92 32.61
C THR A 296 -16.63 -20.04 32.02
N LYS A 297 -16.05 -20.81 32.94
CA LYS A 297 -15.22 -22.00 32.72
C LYS A 297 -15.99 -23.20 32.16
N ALA A 298 -15.17 -24.09 31.59
CA ALA A 298 -15.41 -25.42 31.06
C ALA A 298 -16.27 -26.38 31.90
N VAL A 299 -16.87 -27.35 31.20
CA VAL A 299 -17.25 -28.67 31.76
C VAL A 299 -16.65 -29.74 30.84
N GLU A 300 -15.85 -30.63 31.44
CA GLU A 300 -15.27 -31.85 30.88
C GLU A 300 -16.26 -33.03 30.90
N GLU A 301 -16.06 -33.91 29.91
CA GLU A 301 -16.16 -35.39 29.90
C GLU A 301 -17.35 -36.15 30.52
N THR A 302 -17.93 -37.06 29.70
CA THR A 302 -18.16 -38.46 30.10
C THR A 302 -18.14 -39.45 28.91
N LYS A 303 -17.11 -40.30 28.92
CA LYS A 303 -17.01 -41.76 28.66
C LYS A 303 -17.95 -42.50 27.68
N ALA A 304 -17.29 -43.12 26.69
CA ALA A 304 -17.23 -44.56 26.36
C ALA A 304 -18.37 -45.51 26.76
N VAL A 305 -18.86 -46.25 25.75
CA VAL A 305 -19.33 -47.64 25.86
C VAL A 305 -18.80 -48.44 24.66
N GLU A 306 -17.90 -49.38 24.94
CA GLU A 306 -17.65 -50.58 24.12
C GLU A 306 -18.81 -51.57 24.33
N GLU A 307 -19.21 -52.30 23.28
CA GLU A 307 -19.13 -53.78 23.27
C GLU A 307 -19.68 -54.39 21.97
N THR A 308 -18.77 -55.09 21.27
CA THR A 308 -18.86 -56.43 20.65
C THR A 308 -20.13 -56.92 19.93
N LYS A 309 -19.93 -57.39 18.68
CA LYS A 309 -19.92 -58.85 18.39
C LYS A 309 -19.44 -59.15 16.96
N ALA A 310 -18.39 -59.97 16.90
CA ALA A 310 -18.02 -60.77 15.74
C ALA A 310 -18.99 -61.95 15.57
N VAL A 311 -19.31 -62.33 14.33
CA VAL A 311 -19.61 -63.71 13.90
C VAL A 311 -19.20 -63.89 12.43
N GLU A 312 -18.14 -64.69 12.25
CA GLU A 312 -17.85 -65.77 11.29
C GLU A 312 -18.17 -65.69 9.78
N GLU A 313 -17.08 -65.92 9.02
CA GLU A 313 -16.89 -66.81 7.87
C GLU A 313 -18.11 -67.57 7.31
N THR A 314 -18.28 -67.54 5.97
CA THR A 314 -18.02 -68.71 5.12
C THR A 314 -18.13 -68.40 3.61
N LYS A 315 -17.15 -68.94 2.87
CA LYS A 315 -17.02 -69.14 1.40
C LYS A 315 -16.61 -67.96 0.52
#